data_AF-A0A5N7CRL1-F1
#
_entry.id   AF-A0A5N7CRL1-F1
#
_cell.length_a   1.000
_cell.length_b   1.000
_cell.length_c   1.000
_cell.angle_alpha   90.00
_cell.angle_beta   90.00
_cell.angle_gamma   90.00
#
_symmetry.space_group_name_H-M   'P 1'
#
loop_
_entity.id
_entity.type
_entity.pdbx_description
1 polymer ?
#
loop_
_entity_poly.entity_id
_entity_poly.type
_entity_poly.pdbx_seq_one_letter_code
_entity_poly.pdbx_strand_id
1 'polypeptide(L)'
;MADPSGKRSTFRPCLALLAMLATTLQPGLAQVCSFWDGGCVDPYAQTAVTFDFSPLLLDDLTLYYAYDANSRGKGNEPMTKASFWMGTEAHHMNSAVIDSNRTLEVGLRVGNLTGTPSGGTNGCDGVWGPQCSMNLKETLKEAIFQLSVKGEYYTYPLETVLHEMLVNPPGLPNCPPPFFDVQRIPVQPFASETVSDKLARIKTSGSSDNPWKTWYIDNMTAKQQADQVAVAIISRSPSYDSPPLKSKNDVQIELVCLQAPSSGGSSSNEDAT
;
A
#
# COMPACT_ATOMS: atom_id res chain seq x y z
N MET A 1 -29.67 79.33 -19.34
CA MET A 1 -29.45 78.61 -18.07
C MET A 1 -29.27 77.15 -18.43
N ALA A 2 -28.11 76.60 -18.09
CA ALA A 2 -27.53 75.39 -18.66
C ALA A 2 -27.91 74.10 -17.92
N ASP A 3 -27.73 72.98 -18.63
CA ASP A 3 -28.10 71.59 -18.41
C ASP A 3 -27.78 70.91 -17.06
N PRO A 4 -28.45 69.77 -16.76
CA PRO A 4 -28.17 68.87 -15.65
C PRO A 4 -27.08 67.85 -16.03
N SER A 5 -25.96 67.82 -15.31
CA SER A 5 -24.95 66.76 -15.46
C SER A 5 -24.99 65.78 -14.30
N GLY A 6 -25.54 64.60 -14.57
CA GLY A 6 -25.55 63.46 -13.66
C GLY A 6 -24.14 62.92 -13.40
N LYS A 7 -23.86 62.61 -12.13
CA LYS A 7 -22.72 61.77 -11.74
C LYS A 7 -23.24 60.37 -11.43
N ARG A 8 -23.29 59.54 -12.47
CA ARG A 8 -23.47 58.09 -12.36
C ARG A 8 -22.22 57.45 -11.75
N SER A 9 -22.40 56.85 -10.58
CA SER A 9 -21.94 55.50 -10.23
C SER A 9 -20.58 55.03 -10.81
N THR A 10 -19.47 55.56 -10.30
CA THR A 10 -18.12 54.98 -10.49
C THR A 10 -17.73 53.96 -9.40
N PHE A 11 -18.59 53.71 -8.40
CA PHE A 11 -18.30 52.78 -7.30
C PHE A 11 -18.68 51.31 -7.57
N ARG A 12 -19.29 51.02 -8.71
CA ARG A 12 -19.80 49.68 -9.07
C ARG A 12 -18.83 48.70 -9.76
N PRO A 13 -17.75 49.12 -10.47
CA PRO A 13 -16.89 48.15 -11.15
C PRO A 13 -15.86 47.49 -10.22
N CYS A 14 -15.36 48.18 -9.18
CA CYS A 14 -14.42 47.58 -8.22
C CYS A 14 -15.08 46.54 -7.30
N LEU A 15 -16.34 46.74 -6.92
CA LEU A 15 -17.11 45.78 -6.11
C LEU A 15 -17.43 44.50 -6.90
N ALA A 16 -17.66 44.61 -8.22
CA ALA A 16 -17.85 43.45 -9.08
C ALA A 16 -16.54 42.66 -9.29
N LEU A 17 -15.39 43.35 -9.38
CA LEU A 17 -14.07 42.71 -9.46
C LEU A 17 -13.65 42.02 -8.15
N LEU A 18 -13.95 42.61 -6.99
CA LEU A 18 -13.73 41.98 -5.68
C LEU A 18 -14.64 40.77 -5.43
N ALA A 19 -15.90 40.83 -5.90
CA ALA A 19 -16.81 39.69 -5.84
C ALA A 19 -16.38 38.54 -6.77
N MET A 20 -15.83 38.86 -7.95
CA MET A 20 -15.27 37.87 -8.89
C MET A 20 -13.98 37.22 -8.34
N LEU A 21 -13.11 37.99 -7.65
CA LEU A 21 -11.93 37.42 -6.97
C LEU A 21 -12.30 36.54 -5.77
N ALA A 22 -13.39 36.86 -5.06
CA ALA A 22 -13.87 36.03 -3.95
C ALA A 22 -14.46 34.69 -4.41
N THR A 23 -14.95 34.60 -5.65
CA THR A 23 -15.43 33.34 -6.23
C THR A 23 -14.34 32.47 -6.86
N THR A 24 -13.16 33.02 -7.15
CA THR A 24 -12.00 32.24 -7.66
C THR A 24 -11.08 31.74 -6.56
N LEU A 25 -11.14 32.33 -5.36
CA LEU A 25 -10.62 31.71 -4.14
C LEU A 25 -11.74 30.93 -3.45
N GLN A 26 -12.15 29.80 -4.04
CA GLN A 26 -12.50 28.70 -3.15
C GLN A 26 -11.20 28.33 -2.45
N PRO A 27 -11.06 28.52 -1.12
CA PRO A 27 -10.08 27.72 -0.43
C PRO A 27 -10.51 26.29 -0.72
N GLY A 28 -9.78 25.59 -1.58
CA GLY A 28 -9.81 24.14 -1.54
C GLY A 28 -9.60 23.83 -0.07
N LEU A 29 -10.62 23.28 0.60
CA LEU A 29 -10.48 22.81 1.95
C LEU A 29 -9.35 21.79 1.84
N ALA A 30 -8.13 22.19 2.19
CA ALA A 30 -7.07 21.24 2.48
C ALA A 30 -7.69 20.40 3.60
N GLN A 31 -8.20 19.22 3.24
CA GLN A 31 -8.75 18.31 4.23
C GLN A 31 -7.57 17.98 5.13
N VAL A 32 -7.55 18.57 6.31
CA VAL A 32 -6.48 18.35 7.27
C VAL A 32 -6.60 16.89 7.67
N CYS A 33 -5.67 16.07 7.18
CA CYS A 33 -5.64 14.67 7.53
C CYS A 33 -5.22 14.54 8.99
N SER A 34 -6.18 14.28 9.88
CA SER A 34 -5.87 14.09 11.29
C SER A 34 -5.21 12.73 11.52
N PHE A 35 -4.35 12.61 12.54
CA PHE A 35 -3.74 11.33 12.92
C PHE A 35 -4.80 10.22 13.14
N TRP A 36 -5.98 10.58 13.65
CA TRP A 36 -7.05 9.63 13.96
C TRP A 36 -8.00 9.34 12.81
N ASP A 37 -7.86 10.06 11.69
CA ASP A 37 -8.60 9.77 10.47
C ASP A 37 -7.95 8.58 9.76
N GLY A 38 -8.70 7.49 9.63
CA GLY A 38 -8.28 6.28 8.92
C GLY A 38 -8.47 6.34 7.40
N GLY A 39 -9.08 7.42 6.89
CA GLY A 39 -9.28 7.65 5.47
C GLY A 39 -8.09 8.33 4.78
N CYS A 40 -7.06 8.71 5.52
CA CYS A 40 -5.90 9.42 5.00
C CYS A 40 -4.65 9.22 5.88
N VAL A 41 -3.48 9.61 5.38
CA VAL A 41 -2.24 9.74 6.15
C VAL A 41 -1.61 11.10 5.87
N ASP A 42 -1.22 11.83 6.92
CA ASP A 42 -0.36 13.01 6.82
C ASP A 42 1.08 12.53 7.09
N PRO A 43 1.84 12.17 6.04
CA PRO A 43 2.99 11.31 6.22
C PRO A 43 4.15 12.06 6.89
N TYR A 44 4.56 11.57 8.05
CA TYR A 44 5.86 11.93 8.63
C TYR A 44 7.00 11.48 7.71
N ALA A 45 6.86 10.28 7.12
CA ALA A 45 7.70 9.81 6.03
C ALA A 45 6.88 8.96 5.05
N GLN A 46 7.30 8.98 3.79
CA GLN A 46 6.73 8.20 2.70
C GLN A 46 7.84 7.63 1.83
N THR A 47 7.62 6.44 1.31
CA THR A 47 8.49 5.78 0.33
C THR A 47 7.66 5.09 -0.73
N ALA A 48 8.28 4.81 -1.87
CA ALA A 48 7.68 4.09 -2.98
C ALA A 48 8.70 3.14 -3.59
N VAL A 49 8.21 2.02 -4.11
CA VAL A 49 9.03 1.02 -4.79
C VAL A 49 8.28 0.47 -5.99
N THR A 50 9.00 0.32 -7.09
CA THR A 50 8.48 -0.24 -8.33
C THR A 50 8.92 -1.70 -8.44
N PHE A 51 8.01 -2.57 -8.85
CA PHE A 51 8.27 -4.01 -8.98
C PHE A 51 7.48 -4.61 -10.14
N ASP A 52 8.06 -5.64 -10.76
CA ASP A 52 7.41 -6.43 -11.79
C ASP A 52 6.40 -7.43 -11.18
N PHE A 53 5.26 -7.59 -11.85
CA PHE A 53 4.26 -8.60 -11.51
C PHE A 53 3.75 -9.34 -12.76
N SER A 54 4.71 -9.73 -13.60
CA SER A 54 4.48 -10.56 -14.77
C SER A 54 3.96 -11.96 -14.40
N PRO A 55 3.18 -12.63 -15.27
CA PRO A 55 2.88 -12.24 -16.65
C PRO A 55 1.54 -11.51 -16.82
N LEU A 56 0.77 -11.26 -15.75
CA LEU A 56 -0.55 -10.60 -15.86
C LEU A 56 -0.40 -9.12 -16.22
N LEU A 57 0.45 -8.43 -15.48
CA LEU A 57 0.76 -7.01 -15.68
C LEU A 57 2.04 -6.93 -16.50
N LEU A 58 1.97 -6.21 -17.62
CA LEU A 58 3.12 -6.01 -18.52
C LEU A 58 3.94 -4.78 -18.13
N ASP A 59 3.34 -3.87 -17.36
CA ASP A 59 3.98 -2.70 -16.78
C ASP A 59 4.22 -2.93 -15.28
N ASP A 60 5.27 -2.30 -14.76
CA ASP A 60 5.60 -2.40 -13.34
C ASP A 60 4.55 -1.73 -12.45
N LEU A 61 4.32 -2.32 -11.28
CA LEU A 61 3.49 -1.72 -10.23
C LEU A 61 4.33 -0.86 -9.30
N THR A 62 3.77 0.26 -8.84
CA THR A 62 4.40 1.05 -7.77
C THR A 62 3.63 0.89 -6.48
N LEU A 63 4.27 0.35 -5.44
CA LEU A 63 3.76 0.29 -4.08
C LEU A 63 4.21 1.52 -3.31
N TYR A 64 3.28 2.18 -2.63
CA TYR A 64 3.54 3.28 -1.72
C TYR A 64 3.29 2.84 -0.29
N TYR A 65 4.20 3.24 0.59
CA TYR A 65 4.08 3.06 2.03
C TYR A 65 4.37 4.39 2.72
N ALA A 66 3.52 4.75 3.67
CA ALA A 66 3.72 5.95 4.46
C ALA A 66 3.32 5.73 5.91
N TYR A 67 3.92 6.50 6.81
CA TYR A 67 3.52 6.50 8.21
C TYR A 67 3.51 7.91 8.78
N ASP A 68 2.63 8.10 9.76
CA ASP A 68 2.49 9.25 10.64
C ASP A 68 2.67 8.76 12.08
N ALA A 69 3.11 9.62 12.99
CA ALA A 69 3.42 9.25 14.36
C ALA A 69 2.85 10.25 15.37
N ASN A 70 2.23 9.72 16.42
CA ASN A 70 1.73 10.48 17.54
C ASN A 70 2.45 10.05 18.83
N SER A 71 3.08 11.01 19.51
CA SER A 71 3.78 10.77 20.77
C SER A 71 2.86 10.46 21.95
N ARG A 72 1.55 10.70 21.80
CA ARG A 72 0.50 10.45 22.80
C ARG A 72 -0.69 9.76 22.12
N GLY A 73 -0.52 8.49 21.80
CA GLY A 73 -1.57 7.62 21.30
C GLY A 73 -2.62 7.27 22.38
N LYS A 74 -3.42 6.24 22.11
CA LYS A 74 -4.40 5.71 23.07
C LYS A 74 -3.68 5.25 24.33
N GLY A 75 -4.02 5.84 25.48
CA GLY A 75 -3.39 5.51 26.76
C GLY A 75 -2.05 6.23 27.03
N ASN A 76 -1.72 7.28 26.27
CA ASN A 76 -0.49 8.09 26.39
C ASN A 76 0.82 7.42 25.96
N GLU A 77 0.77 6.23 25.36
CA GLU A 77 1.93 5.58 24.74
C GLU A 77 2.11 6.04 23.29
N PRO A 78 3.33 6.00 22.72
CA PRO A 78 3.56 6.37 21.33
C PRO A 78 2.81 5.43 20.38
N MET A 79 2.26 5.98 19.30
CA MET A 79 1.50 5.25 18.31
C MET A 79 1.87 5.72 16.91
N THR A 80 1.94 4.78 15.98
CA THR A 80 2.19 5.06 14.57
C THR A 80 0.93 4.73 13.76
N LYS A 81 0.51 5.63 12.88
CA LYS A 81 -0.48 5.37 11.84
C LYS A 81 0.26 5.00 10.56
N ALA A 82 0.06 3.80 10.06
CA ALA A 82 0.69 3.29 8.85
C ALA A 82 -0.36 3.12 7.75
N SER A 83 0.03 3.40 6.51
CA SER A 83 -0.84 3.34 5.34
C SER A 83 -0.09 2.82 4.12
N PHE A 84 -0.82 2.14 3.23
CA PHE A 84 -0.29 1.76 1.93
C PHE A 84 -1.33 1.85 0.82
N TRP A 85 -0.85 1.99 -0.40
CA TRP A 85 -1.62 1.93 -1.64
C TRP A 85 -0.71 1.54 -2.81
N MET A 86 -1.29 1.24 -3.97
CA MET A 86 -0.51 1.13 -5.20
C MET A 86 -0.92 2.20 -6.20
N GLY A 87 0.04 2.59 -7.04
CA GLY A 87 -0.21 3.29 -8.29
C GLY A 87 -0.55 2.27 -9.38
N THR A 88 -1.77 2.33 -9.90
CA THR A 88 -2.32 1.38 -10.87
C THR A 88 -2.74 2.07 -12.18
N GLU A 89 -2.13 3.20 -12.54
CA GLU A 89 -2.55 3.97 -13.71
C GLU A 89 -2.37 3.14 -15.00
N ALA A 90 -3.49 2.85 -15.67
CA ALA A 90 -3.61 2.29 -17.02
C ALA A 90 -2.55 1.23 -17.43
N HIS A 91 -2.45 0.16 -16.64
CA HIS A 91 -1.51 -0.92 -16.94
C HIS A 91 -1.95 -1.78 -18.12
N HIS A 92 -1.02 -2.04 -19.03
CA HIS A 92 -1.19 -3.04 -20.08
C HIS A 92 -1.32 -4.42 -19.44
N MET A 93 -2.46 -5.07 -19.66
CA MET A 93 -2.75 -6.39 -19.14
C MET A 93 -2.63 -7.45 -20.22
N ASN A 94 -2.03 -8.58 -19.87
CA ASN A 94 -1.99 -9.75 -20.72
C ASN A 94 -3.22 -10.63 -20.48
N SER A 95 -4.28 -10.42 -21.25
CA SER A 95 -5.50 -11.23 -21.13
C SER A 95 -5.30 -12.71 -21.50
N ALA A 96 -4.22 -13.05 -22.21
CA ALA A 96 -3.94 -14.43 -22.60
C ALA A 96 -3.60 -15.34 -21.41
N VAL A 97 -3.12 -14.78 -20.29
CA VAL A 97 -2.77 -15.54 -19.08
C VAL A 97 -3.93 -15.69 -18.09
N ILE A 98 -5.10 -15.14 -18.41
CA ILE A 98 -6.32 -15.30 -17.59
C ILE A 98 -7.00 -16.60 -17.99
N ASP A 99 -6.63 -17.71 -17.35
CA ASP A 99 -7.16 -19.06 -17.61
C ASP A 99 -8.10 -19.59 -16.53
N SER A 100 -8.26 -18.84 -15.43
CA SER A 100 -9.10 -19.18 -14.29
C SER A 100 -9.49 -17.89 -13.54
N ASN A 101 -10.52 -17.98 -12.70
CA ASN A 101 -10.90 -16.88 -11.83
C ASN A 101 -9.86 -16.76 -10.71
N ARG A 102 -9.25 -15.58 -10.61
CA ARG A 102 -8.21 -15.31 -9.62
C ARG A 102 -8.47 -13.99 -8.92
N THR A 103 -8.10 -13.94 -7.64
CA THR A 103 -8.09 -12.71 -6.86
C THR A 103 -6.64 -12.33 -6.63
N LEU A 104 -6.35 -11.03 -6.78
CA LEU A 104 -5.06 -10.47 -6.42
C LEU A 104 -5.17 -9.66 -5.15
N GLU A 105 -4.24 -9.92 -4.24
CA GLU A 105 -4.24 -9.37 -2.89
C GLU A 105 -2.85 -8.86 -2.53
N VAL A 106 -2.79 -7.79 -1.75
CA VAL A 106 -1.57 -7.31 -1.13
C VAL A 106 -1.74 -7.31 0.39
N GLY A 107 -0.86 -8.02 1.09
CA GLY A 107 -0.68 -7.92 2.53
C GLY A 107 0.54 -7.05 2.83
N LEU A 108 0.46 -6.16 3.82
CA LEU A 108 1.62 -5.37 4.24
C LEU A 108 1.99 -5.64 5.68
N ARG A 109 3.20 -6.16 5.89
CA ARG A 109 3.75 -6.52 7.19
C ARG A 109 4.77 -5.46 7.62
N VAL A 110 4.57 -4.85 8.79
CA VAL A 110 5.44 -3.82 9.36
C VAL A 110 5.69 -4.11 10.82
N GLY A 111 6.94 -3.92 11.27
CA GLY A 111 7.35 -4.13 12.66
C GLY A 111 8.27 -5.33 12.83
N ASN A 112 9.04 -5.33 13.91
CA ASN A 112 9.98 -6.38 14.30
C ASN A 112 10.84 -6.94 13.15
N LEU A 113 11.35 -6.05 12.28
CA LEU A 113 12.30 -6.41 11.23
C LEU A 113 13.08 -5.18 10.83
N THR A 114 14.39 -5.32 10.90
CA THR A 114 15.35 -4.30 10.50
C THR A 114 16.25 -4.86 9.42
N GLY A 115 16.89 -4.01 8.63
CA GLY A 115 17.80 -4.41 7.57
C GLY A 115 17.82 -3.36 6.48
N THR A 116 18.54 -3.65 5.39
CA THR A 116 18.63 -2.75 4.25
C THR A 116 18.05 -3.44 3.02
N PRO A 117 16.90 -2.98 2.50
CA PRO A 117 16.32 -3.56 1.30
C PRO A 117 17.32 -3.58 0.14
N SER A 118 17.63 -4.77 -0.35
CA SER A 118 18.53 -5.00 -1.50
C SER A 118 18.38 -6.44 -2.04
N GLY A 119 19.01 -6.73 -3.19
CA GLY A 119 19.02 -8.06 -3.81
C GLY A 119 17.88 -8.32 -4.80
N GLY A 120 17.75 -9.57 -5.25
CA GLY A 120 16.96 -9.97 -6.43
C GLY A 120 15.47 -10.18 -6.17
N THR A 121 15.06 -10.41 -4.92
CA THR A 121 13.63 -10.53 -4.56
C THR A 121 13.06 -9.17 -4.11
N ASN A 122 13.05 -8.18 -5.01
CA ASN A 122 12.55 -6.81 -4.79
C ASN A 122 12.96 -6.22 -3.42
N GLY A 123 14.26 -6.32 -3.12
CA GLY A 123 14.83 -5.77 -1.88
C GLY A 123 14.79 -6.71 -0.66
N CYS A 124 14.10 -7.84 -0.70
CA CYS A 124 13.96 -8.69 0.49
C CYS A 124 15.20 -9.53 0.83
N ASP A 125 16.05 -9.85 -0.15
CA ASP A 125 17.22 -10.68 0.09
C ASP A 125 18.26 -9.99 0.98
N GLY A 126 18.34 -8.65 0.94
CA GLY A 126 19.20 -7.86 1.82
C GLY A 126 18.78 -7.86 3.29
N VAL A 127 17.54 -8.25 3.57
CA VAL A 127 16.95 -8.21 4.92
C VAL A 127 17.18 -9.53 5.65
N TRP A 128 17.00 -10.66 4.96
CA TRP A 128 17.08 -12.00 5.58
C TRP A 128 17.77 -13.07 4.71
N GLY A 129 18.32 -12.69 3.56
CA GLY A 129 19.00 -13.60 2.63
C GLY A 129 18.07 -14.25 1.59
N PRO A 130 18.59 -14.59 0.40
CA PRO A 130 17.78 -15.11 -0.71
C PRO A 130 17.07 -16.43 -0.38
N GLN A 131 17.67 -17.28 0.45
CA GLN A 131 17.05 -18.55 0.83
C GLN A 131 15.77 -18.35 1.66
N CYS A 132 15.75 -17.34 2.54
CA CYS A 132 14.55 -17.02 3.30
C CYS A 132 13.45 -16.48 2.39
N SER A 133 13.76 -15.57 1.46
CA SER A 133 12.81 -15.06 0.47
C SER A 133 12.13 -16.19 -0.30
N MET A 134 12.90 -17.15 -0.80
CA MET A 134 12.37 -18.31 -1.53
C MET A 134 11.53 -19.21 -0.63
N ASN A 135 12.00 -19.52 0.58
CA ASN A 135 11.27 -20.38 1.52
C ASN A 135 9.94 -19.76 1.95
N LEU A 136 9.91 -18.44 2.17
CA LEU A 136 8.69 -17.72 2.50
C LEU A 136 7.69 -17.73 1.34
N LYS A 137 8.14 -17.44 0.10
CA LYS A 137 7.30 -17.55 -1.10
C LYS A 137 6.72 -18.96 -1.26
N GLU A 138 7.54 -19.99 -1.13
CA GLU A 138 7.09 -21.38 -1.26
C GLU A 138 6.14 -21.80 -0.14
N THR A 139 6.36 -21.34 1.09
CA THR A 139 5.47 -21.61 2.23
C THR A 139 4.09 -20.97 2.03
N LEU A 140 4.04 -19.73 1.55
CA LEU A 140 2.79 -19.04 1.23
C LEU A 140 2.04 -19.70 0.06
N LYS A 141 2.75 -20.06 -1.02
CA LYS A 141 2.17 -20.80 -2.15
C LYS A 141 1.58 -22.14 -1.71
N GLU A 142 2.31 -22.89 -0.90
CA GLU A 142 1.86 -24.17 -0.36
C GLU A 142 0.60 -23.98 0.50
N ALA A 143 0.57 -23.01 1.40
CA ALA A 143 -0.58 -22.80 2.27
C ALA A 143 -1.84 -22.38 1.49
N ILE A 144 -1.71 -21.51 0.49
CA ILE A 144 -2.84 -21.12 -0.39
C ILE A 144 -3.31 -22.31 -1.22
N PHE A 145 -2.39 -23.14 -1.70
CA PHE A 145 -2.72 -24.39 -2.38
C PHE A 145 -3.50 -25.35 -1.47
N GLN A 146 -3.01 -25.56 -0.25
CA GLN A 146 -3.68 -26.42 0.74
C GLN A 146 -5.07 -25.90 1.10
N LEU A 147 -5.23 -24.58 1.27
CA LEU A 147 -6.54 -23.95 1.48
C LEU A 147 -7.49 -24.25 0.32
N SER A 148 -7.01 -24.12 -0.93
CA SER A 148 -7.81 -24.38 -2.13
C SER A 148 -8.24 -25.86 -2.26
N VAL A 149 -7.35 -26.82 -1.98
CA VAL A 149 -7.67 -28.25 -2.14
C VAL A 149 -8.51 -28.82 -1.00
N LYS A 150 -8.45 -28.23 0.21
CA LYS A 150 -9.34 -28.61 1.32
C LYS A 150 -10.80 -28.25 1.04
N GLY A 151 -11.05 -27.30 0.15
CA GLY A 151 -12.39 -26.80 -0.16
C GLY A 151 -13.04 -26.05 0.99
N GLU A 152 -12.23 -25.46 1.88
CA GLU A 152 -12.72 -24.60 2.95
C GLU A 152 -13.28 -23.30 2.36
N TYR A 153 -14.28 -22.72 3.04
CA TYR A 153 -14.85 -21.43 2.64
C TYR A 153 -13.87 -20.30 2.97
N TYR A 154 -13.45 -19.53 1.96
CA TYR A 154 -12.60 -18.35 2.12
C TYR A 154 -13.05 -17.22 1.20
N THR A 155 -13.02 -15.96 1.63
CA THR A 155 -13.27 -14.83 0.71
C THR A 155 -12.00 -14.43 -0.04
N TYR A 156 -10.88 -14.44 0.68
CA TYR A 156 -9.60 -13.89 0.27
C TYR A 156 -8.48 -14.86 0.70
N PRO A 157 -7.90 -15.64 -0.23
CA PRO A 157 -6.93 -16.68 0.09
C PRO A 157 -5.72 -16.19 0.88
N LEU A 158 -5.10 -15.07 0.48
CA LEU A 158 -3.91 -14.56 1.14
C LEU A 158 -4.24 -14.07 2.55
N GLU A 159 -5.34 -13.32 2.72
CA GLU A 159 -5.80 -12.89 4.05
C GLU A 159 -6.05 -14.08 4.99
N THR A 160 -6.70 -15.13 4.48
CA THR A 160 -7.01 -16.33 5.25
C THR A 160 -5.74 -17.04 5.71
N VAL A 161 -4.79 -17.26 4.80
CA VAL A 161 -3.51 -17.92 5.09
C VAL A 161 -2.65 -17.08 6.05
N LEU A 162 -2.56 -15.77 5.84
CA LEU A 162 -1.78 -14.90 6.72
C LEU A 162 -2.39 -14.84 8.13
N HIS A 163 -3.72 -14.85 8.26
CA HIS A 163 -4.38 -14.94 9.56
C HIS A 163 -4.02 -16.23 10.28
N GLU A 164 -4.09 -17.38 9.59
CA GLU A 164 -3.71 -18.67 10.18
C GLU A 164 -2.23 -18.71 10.59
N MET A 165 -1.33 -18.20 9.75
CA MET A 165 0.11 -18.16 10.03
C MET A 165 0.48 -17.18 11.16
N LEU A 166 -0.31 -16.14 11.42
CA LEU A 166 -0.11 -15.28 12.60
C LEU A 166 -0.48 -16.02 13.90
N VAL A 167 -1.49 -16.89 13.86
CA VAL A 167 -1.92 -17.69 15.02
C VAL A 167 -0.99 -18.89 15.24
N ASN A 168 -0.61 -19.57 14.17
CA ASN A 168 0.25 -20.74 14.17
C ASN A 168 1.43 -20.53 13.20
N PRO A 169 2.49 -19.81 13.61
CA PRO A 169 3.62 -19.50 12.74
C PRO A 169 4.30 -20.76 12.19
N PRO A 170 4.46 -20.88 10.86
CA PRO A 170 5.18 -22.00 10.28
C PRO A 170 6.68 -21.91 10.61
N GLY A 171 7.33 -23.06 10.71
CA GLY A 171 8.79 -23.11 10.73
C GLY A 171 9.35 -22.69 9.37
N LEU A 172 10.10 -21.61 9.32
CA LEU A 172 10.76 -21.12 8.10
C LEU A 172 12.28 -21.40 8.19
N PRO A 173 12.80 -22.42 7.49
CA PRO A 173 14.24 -22.69 7.47
C PRO A 173 15.01 -21.50 6.91
N ASN A 174 16.16 -21.18 7.49
CA ASN A 174 17.04 -20.08 7.06
C ASN A 174 16.40 -18.69 7.07
N CYS A 175 15.21 -18.54 7.66
CA CYS A 175 14.64 -17.25 7.97
C CYS A 175 14.94 -16.90 9.42
N PRO A 176 15.33 -15.66 9.73
CA PRO A 176 15.32 -15.22 11.10
C PRO A 176 13.86 -15.29 11.59
N PRO A 177 13.57 -15.93 12.74
CA PRO A 177 12.40 -15.52 13.48
C PRO A 177 12.57 -14.01 13.77
N PRO A 178 11.52 -13.18 13.66
CA PRO A 178 10.13 -13.60 13.80
C PRO A 178 9.20 -12.94 12.75
N PHE A 179 9.25 -13.40 11.49
CA PHE A 179 8.47 -12.80 10.39
C PHE A 179 7.00 -12.54 10.74
N PHE A 180 6.35 -13.51 11.40
CA PHE A 180 4.94 -13.46 11.83
C PHE A 180 4.73 -12.88 13.25
N ASP A 181 5.76 -12.41 13.94
CA ASP A 181 5.62 -11.72 15.24
C ASP A 181 5.34 -10.23 15.02
N VAL A 182 4.12 -9.98 14.57
CA VAL A 182 3.54 -8.66 14.38
C VAL A 182 2.08 -8.71 14.81
N GLN A 183 1.53 -7.56 15.23
CA GLN A 183 0.14 -7.50 15.70
C GLN A 183 -0.87 -7.88 14.60
N ARG A 184 -0.57 -7.53 13.35
CA ARG A 184 -1.43 -7.77 12.18
C ARG A 184 -0.65 -7.62 10.89
N ILE A 185 -1.09 -8.32 9.86
CA ILE A 185 -0.69 -8.08 8.47
C ILE A 185 -1.96 -7.69 7.71
N PRO A 186 -2.30 -6.39 7.62
CA PRO A 186 -3.47 -5.95 6.87
C PRO A 186 -3.39 -6.40 5.42
N VAL A 187 -4.46 -7.03 4.94
CA VAL A 187 -4.62 -7.42 3.54
C VAL A 187 -5.65 -6.54 2.85
N GLN A 188 -5.43 -6.32 1.56
CA GLN A 188 -6.34 -5.63 0.68
C GLN A 188 -6.39 -6.34 -0.69
N PRO A 189 -7.56 -6.82 -1.15
CA PRO A 189 -7.74 -7.21 -2.53
C PRO A 189 -7.64 -5.98 -3.44
N PHE A 190 -6.94 -6.11 -4.55
CA PHE A 190 -6.73 -5.01 -5.50
C PHE A 190 -7.00 -5.39 -6.95
N ALA A 191 -7.13 -6.67 -7.30
CA ALA A 191 -7.65 -7.02 -8.62
C ALA A 191 -8.43 -8.34 -8.59
N SER A 192 -9.27 -8.52 -9.60
CA SER A 192 -10.01 -9.77 -9.85
C SER A 192 -9.97 -10.12 -11.32
N GLU A 193 -9.66 -11.37 -11.61
CA GLU A 193 -9.70 -11.98 -12.93
C GLU A 193 -10.97 -12.77 -13.13
N THR A 194 -11.58 -12.60 -14.30
CA THR A 194 -12.74 -13.36 -14.73
C THR A 194 -12.40 -14.13 -16.01
N VAL A 195 -12.56 -15.45 -15.97
CA VAL A 195 -12.17 -16.32 -17.09
C VAL A 195 -13.08 -16.18 -18.31
N SER A 196 -14.36 -15.89 -18.09
CA SER A 196 -15.38 -15.85 -19.15
C SER A 196 -15.23 -14.68 -20.10
N ASP A 197 -14.80 -13.52 -19.59
CA ASP A 197 -14.57 -12.29 -20.36
C ASP A 197 -13.08 -12.00 -20.58
N LYS A 198 -12.18 -12.83 -20.04
CA LYS A 198 -10.72 -12.66 -20.09
C LYS A 198 -10.30 -11.28 -19.60
N LEU A 199 -10.96 -10.78 -18.57
CA LEU A 199 -10.76 -9.45 -18.02
C LEU A 199 -10.13 -9.52 -16.64
N ALA A 200 -9.16 -8.65 -16.38
CA ALA A 200 -8.73 -8.31 -15.04
C ALA A 200 -9.23 -6.92 -14.68
N ARG A 201 -9.95 -6.81 -13.56
CA ARG A 201 -10.42 -5.53 -13.01
C ARG A 201 -9.50 -5.14 -11.86
N ILE A 202 -8.77 -4.05 -12.03
CA ILE A 202 -7.83 -3.53 -11.04
C ILE A 202 -8.49 -2.38 -10.28
N LYS A 203 -8.30 -2.35 -8.97
CA LYS A 203 -8.71 -1.27 -8.09
C LYS A 203 -8.01 0.02 -8.51
N THR A 204 -8.72 1.13 -8.42
CA THR A 204 -8.17 2.46 -8.72
C THR A 204 -6.98 2.78 -7.84
N SER A 205 -6.01 3.52 -8.38
CA SER A 205 -4.85 4.01 -7.63
C SER A 205 -5.28 4.67 -6.33
N GLY A 206 -4.54 4.42 -5.25
CA GLY A 206 -4.72 5.16 -4.00
C GLY A 206 -3.84 6.41 -3.95
N SER A 207 -3.97 7.15 -2.86
CA SER A 207 -3.14 8.31 -2.54
C SER A 207 -2.97 8.44 -1.01
N SER A 208 -2.21 9.43 -0.54
CA SER A 208 -2.15 9.77 0.88
C SER A 208 -3.52 10.19 1.44
N ASP A 209 -4.37 10.80 0.62
CA ASP A 209 -5.72 11.28 1.00
C ASP A 209 -6.79 10.20 0.86
N ASN A 210 -6.47 9.07 0.22
CA ASN A 210 -7.34 7.90 0.09
C ASN A 210 -6.47 6.63 -0.07
N PRO A 211 -5.76 6.23 1.00
CA PRO A 211 -4.92 5.05 0.97
C PRO A 211 -5.82 3.82 0.87
N TRP A 212 -5.29 2.74 0.30
CA TRP A 212 -6.05 1.51 0.19
C TRP A 212 -6.31 0.86 1.54
N LYS A 213 -5.38 1.02 2.48
CA LYS A 213 -5.49 0.51 3.83
C LYS A 213 -4.68 1.37 4.79
N THR A 214 -5.27 1.63 5.95
CA THR A 214 -4.64 2.33 7.07
C THR A 214 -4.82 1.50 8.34
N TRP A 215 -3.81 1.53 9.21
CA TRP A 215 -3.86 0.89 10.52
C TRP A 215 -2.95 1.57 11.52
N TYR A 216 -3.12 1.18 12.78
CA TYR A 216 -2.38 1.73 13.90
C TYR A 216 -1.48 0.65 14.49
N ILE A 217 -0.27 1.05 14.86
CA ILE A 217 0.74 0.23 15.52
C ILE A 217 0.96 0.84 16.89
N ASP A 218 0.58 0.11 17.93
CA ASP A 218 0.72 0.53 19.32
C ASP A 218 2.19 0.46 19.77
N ASN A 219 2.58 1.33 20.71
CA ASN A 219 3.92 1.39 21.31
C ASN A 219 5.05 1.51 20.27
N MET A 220 4.83 2.32 19.23
CA MET A 220 5.77 2.53 18.12
C MET A 220 6.03 4.02 17.93
N THR A 221 7.28 4.45 18.15
CA THR A 221 7.73 5.81 17.86
C THR A 221 8.11 6.00 16.39
N ALA A 222 8.12 7.23 15.91
CA ALA A 222 8.57 7.57 14.54
C ALA A 222 9.97 7.01 14.23
N LYS A 223 10.90 7.12 15.20
CA LYS A 223 12.27 6.61 15.04
C LYS A 223 12.30 5.09 14.89
N GLN A 224 11.62 4.38 15.80
CA GLN A 224 11.55 2.92 15.72
C GLN A 224 10.90 2.47 14.42
N GLN A 225 9.86 3.19 13.96
CA GLN A 225 9.17 2.91 12.71
C GLN A 225 10.08 3.11 11.48
N ALA A 226 10.93 4.14 11.49
CA ALA A 226 11.91 4.38 10.42
C ALA A 226 12.96 3.25 10.31
N ASP A 227 13.33 2.64 11.44
CA ASP A 227 14.24 1.49 11.46
C ASP A 227 13.58 0.20 10.95
N GLN A 228 12.24 0.17 10.83
CA GLN A 228 11.52 -1.02 10.36
C GLN A 228 11.52 -1.15 8.84
N VAL A 229 11.73 -2.38 8.38
CA VAL A 229 11.46 -2.79 7.01
C VAL A 229 10.00 -3.23 6.89
N ALA A 230 9.27 -2.60 5.98
CA ALA A 230 7.96 -3.04 5.53
C ALA A 230 8.13 -4.14 4.48
N VAL A 231 7.27 -5.16 4.54
CA VAL A 231 7.26 -6.28 3.58
C VAL A 231 5.87 -6.38 3.00
N ALA A 232 5.73 -6.06 1.72
CA ALA A 232 4.52 -6.37 0.98
C ALA A 232 4.58 -7.81 0.45
N ILE A 233 3.47 -8.50 0.60
CA ILE A 233 3.22 -9.84 0.10
C ILE A 233 2.11 -9.70 -0.93
N ILE A 234 2.45 -9.82 -2.21
CA ILE A 234 1.51 -9.69 -3.31
C ILE A 234 1.19 -11.11 -3.79
N SER A 235 -0.08 -11.45 -3.87
CA SER A 235 -0.53 -12.74 -4.37
C SER A 235 -1.45 -12.61 -5.57
N ARG A 236 -1.37 -13.60 -6.45
CA ARG A 236 -2.36 -13.91 -7.48
C ARG A 236 -2.79 -15.36 -7.27
N SER A 237 -3.99 -15.51 -6.74
CA SER A 237 -4.48 -16.73 -6.07
C SER A 237 -5.87 -17.10 -6.60
N PRO A 238 -6.35 -18.35 -6.45
CA PRO A 238 -7.69 -18.74 -6.89
C PRO A 238 -8.76 -17.90 -6.21
N SER A 239 -9.76 -17.41 -6.96
CA SER A 239 -10.90 -16.74 -6.35
C SER A 239 -11.74 -17.72 -5.52
N TYR A 240 -12.53 -17.18 -4.60
CA TYR A 240 -13.60 -17.93 -3.95
C TYR A 240 -14.51 -18.62 -4.99
N ASP A 241 -14.99 -19.83 -4.66
CA ASP A 241 -15.74 -20.74 -5.54
C ASP A 241 -15.04 -21.20 -6.84
N SER A 242 -13.73 -20.94 -6.99
CA SER A 242 -12.96 -21.50 -8.09
C SER A 242 -12.70 -23.00 -7.87
N PRO A 243 -12.57 -23.81 -8.93
CA PRO A 243 -12.14 -25.19 -8.79
C PRO A 243 -10.83 -25.29 -8.00
N PRO A 244 -10.63 -26.39 -7.23
CA PRO A 244 -9.37 -26.64 -6.55
C PRO A 244 -8.17 -26.53 -7.49
N LEU A 245 -7.09 -25.91 -7.01
CA LEU A 245 -5.84 -25.83 -7.76
C LEU A 245 -5.27 -27.22 -8.04
N LYS A 246 -4.56 -27.33 -9.17
CA LYS A 246 -3.88 -28.59 -9.54
C LYS A 246 -2.45 -28.60 -9.02
N SER A 247 -1.85 -27.44 -8.84
CA SER A 247 -0.49 -27.27 -8.37
C SER A 247 -0.34 -25.99 -7.55
N LYS A 248 0.55 -26.00 -6.55
CA LYS A 248 0.96 -24.77 -5.87
C LYS A 248 1.63 -23.75 -6.79
N ASN A 249 2.14 -24.19 -7.94
CA ASN A 249 2.71 -23.29 -8.94
C ASN A 249 1.64 -22.47 -9.68
N ASP A 250 0.36 -22.81 -9.51
CA ASP A 250 -0.76 -22.00 -9.99
C ASP A 250 -0.99 -20.75 -9.11
N VAL A 251 -0.32 -20.68 -7.95
CA VAL A 251 -0.25 -19.51 -7.07
C VAL A 251 1.02 -18.73 -7.36
N GLN A 252 0.87 -17.43 -7.60
CA GLN A 252 1.99 -16.52 -7.73
C GLN A 252 2.10 -15.68 -6.46
N ILE A 253 3.32 -15.60 -5.91
CA ILE A 253 3.66 -14.78 -4.73
C ILE A 253 4.89 -13.93 -5.06
N GLU A 254 4.72 -12.62 -4.92
CA GLU A 254 5.81 -11.66 -4.92
C GLU A 254 5.99 -11.03 -3.54
N LEU A 255 7.26 -10.82 -3.18
CA LEU A 255 7.65 -10.13 -1.97
C LEU A 255 8.30 -8.82 -2.38
N VAL A 256 8.02 -7.75 -1.66
CA VAL A 256 8.63 -6.44 -1.88
C VAL A 256 8.99 -5.85 -0.54
N CYS A 257 10.28 -5.59 -0.33
CA CYS A 257 10.78 -5.02 0.91
C CYS A 257 11.18 -3.56 0.69
N LEU A 258 10.70 -2.70 1.56
CA LEU A 258 10.94 -1.26 1.50
C LEU A 258 11.07 -0.69 2.91
N GLN A 259 11.90 0.34 3.03
CA GLN A 259 12.10 1.07 4.27
C GLN A 259 11.77 2.53 4.02
N ALA A 260 10.91 3.09 4.87
CA ALA A 260 10.62 4.51 4.83
C ALA A 260 11.79 5.27 5.49
N PRO A 261 12.21 6.41 4.94
CA PRO A 261 13.37 7.13 5.47
C PRO A 261 13.14 7.57 6.92
N SER A 262 14.19 7.51 7.74
CA SER A 262 14.26 8.31 8.97
C SER A 262 14.46 9.76 8.55
N SER A 263 13.58 10.67 8.95
CA SER A 263 13.80 12.11 8.78
C SER A 263 15.15 12.50 9.39
N GLY A 264 16.11 12.85 8.52
CA GLY A 264 17.49 13.15 8.90
C GLY A 264 18.46 13.04 7.72
N GLY A 265 18.14 13.70 6.61
CA GLY A 265 18.96 13.65 5.40
C GLY A 265 18.41 14.53 4.28
N SER A 266 18.14 15.80 4.56
CA SER A 266 18.15 16.81 3.51
C SER A 266 19.58 16.92 2.99
N SER A 267 19.91 16.21 1.90
CA SER A 267 21.05 16.60 1.07
C SER A 267 20.61 17.81 0.24
N SER A 268 20.54 18.97 0.90
CA SER A 268 20.67 20.24 0.23
C SER A 268 22.11 20.32 -0.29
N ASN A 269 22.33 19.86 -1.53
CA ASN A 269 23.47 20.32 -2.30
C ASN A 269 23.12 21.73 -2.80
N GLU A 270 23.28 22.70 -1.90
CA GLU A 270 23.59 24.07 -2.28
C GLU A 270 25.07 24.31 -1.94
N ASP A 271 25.79 24.70 -2.99
CA ASP A 271 27.10 25.35 -3.06
C ASP A 271 28.38 24.62 -2.61
N ALA A 272 29.16 24.22 -3.63
CA ALA A 272 30.57 24.62 -3.71
C ALA A 272 31.09 24.59 -5.16
N THR A 273 31.52 25.79 -5.61
CA THR A 273 32.30 26.18 -6.81
C THR A 273 31.58 26.48 -8.11
#